data_AF-A0AAW1TYZ1-F1
#
_entry.id   AF-A0AAW1TYZ1-F1
#
_cell.length_a   1.000
_cell.length_b   1.000
_cell.length_c   1.000
_cell.angle_alpha   90.00
_cell.angle_beta   90.00
_cell.angle_gamma   90.00
#
_symmetry.space_group_name_H-M   'P 1'
#
loop_
_entity.id
_entity.type
_entity.pdbx_description
1 polymer ?
#
loop_
_entity_poly.entity_id
_entity_poly.type
_entity_poly.pdbx_seq_one_letter_code
_entity_poly.pdbx_strand_id
1 'polypeptide(L)'
;MSSRKYKCLTIAKKKKLIEKVEEGEEKSDVAKEFEIPQSTLSTIIKHAAQTAVVQKKTTEGEYLHLEEILVIWLRGQKYFICDIFRLP
;
A
#
# COMPACT_ATOMS: atom_id res chain seq x y z
N MET A 1 -28.23 -17.47 2.58
CA MET A 1 -27.48 -16.21 2.36
C MET A 1 -26.47 -16.45 1.24
N SER A 2 -26.53 -15.67 0.15
CA SER A 2 -25.61 -15.83 -0.98
C SER A 2 -24.18 -15.47 -0.58
N SER A 3 -23.22 -16.38 -0.82
CA SER A 3 -21.80 -16.11 -0.61
C SER A 3 -21.32 -15.04 -1.59
N ARG A 4 -21.17 -13.81 -1.11
CA ARG A 4 -20.57 -12.71 -1.88
C ARG A 4 -19.11 -13.04 -2.18
N LYS A 5 -18.80 -13.36 -3.44
CA LYS A 5 -17.42 -13.44 -3.93
C LYS A 5 -16.85 -12.03 -4.04
N TYR A 6 -15.97 -11.64 -3.12
CA TYR A 6 -15.29 -10.34 -3.17
C TYR A 6 -14.04 -10.44 -4.06
N LYS A 7 -13.92 -9.55 -5.05
CA LYS A 7 -12.69 -9.37 -5.83
C LYS A 7 -11.70 -8.58 -4.96
N CYS A 8 -10.70 -9.26 -4.40
CA CYS A 8 -9.65 -8.61 -3.63
C CYS A 8 -8.71 -7.83 -4.56
N LEU A 9 -8.61 -6.51 -4.35
CA LEU A 9 -7.67 -5.65 -5.07
C LEU A 9 -6.37 -5.50 -4.27
N THR A 10 -5.24 -5.72 -4.95
CA THR A 10 -3.90 -5.48 -4.42
C THR A 10 -3.67 -3.99 -4.11
N ILE A 11 -2.80 -3.70 -3.14
CA ILE A 11 -2.47 -2.32 -2.73
C ILE A 11 -1.97 -1.48 -3.92
N ALA A 12 -1.10 -2.05 -4.76
CA ALA A 12 -0.59 -1.37 -5.96
C ALA A 12 -1.72 -0.93 -6.92
N LYS A 13 -2.74 -1.78 -7.12
CA LYS A 13 -3.93 -1.43 -7.92
C LYS A 13 -4.74 -0.30 -7.27
N LYS A 14 -4.91 -0.32 -5.95
CA LYS A 14 -5.62 0.75 -5.24
C LYS A 14 -4.88 2.08 -5.31
N LYS A 15 -3.54 2.06 -5.23
CA LYS A 15 -2.72 3.26 -5.34
C LYS A 15 -2.79 3.88 -6.73
N LYS A 16 -2.60 3.08 -7.79
CA LYS A 16 -2.76 3.53 -9.19
C LYS A 16 -4.14 4.10 -9.47
N LEU A 17 -5.17 3.52 -8.84
CA LEU A 17 -6.53 4.02 -8.98
C LEU A 17 -6.71 5.38 -8.33
N ILE A 18 -6.13 5.61 -7.15
CA ILE A 18 -6.17 6.91 -6.47
C ILE A 18 -5.42 7.96 -7.29
N GLU A 19 -4.24 7.62 -7.82
CA GLU A 19 -3.45 8.51 -8.69
C GLU A 19 -4.25 8.96 -9.91
N LYS A 20 -4.92 8.05 -10.65
CA LYS A 20 -5.76 8.40 -11.81
C LYS A 20 -6.97 9.27 -11.45
N VAL A 21 -7.58 9.04 -10.29
CA VAL A 21 -8.70 9.86 -9.82
C VAL A 21 -8.24 11.26 -9.39
N GLU A 22 -7.04 11.39 -8.79
CA GLU A 22 -6.44 12.68 -8.45
C GLU A 22 -5.99 13.46 -9.70
N GLU A 23 -5.55 12.76 -10.75
CA GLU A 23 -5.20 13.33 -12.06
C GLU A 23 -6.43 13.87 -12.83
N GLY A 24 -7.64 13.57 -12.34
CA GLY A 24 -8.90 14.13 -12.83
C GLY A 24 -9.66 13.24 -13.81
N GLU A 25 -9.29 11.96 -13.96
CA GLU A 25 -10.07 11.01 -14.76
C GLU A 25 -11.47 10.81 -14.17
N GLU A 26 -12.47 10.65 -15.04
CA GLU A 26 -13.85 10.46 -14.61
C GLU A 26 -13.99 9.13 -13.85
N LYS A 27 -14.62 9.19 -12.66
CA LYS A 27 -14.88 8.03 -11.79
C LYS A 27 -15.53 6.87 -12.54
N SER A 28 -16.36 7.16 -13.54
CA SER A 28 -17.04 6.18 -14.40
C SER A 28 -16.06 5.33 -15.20
N ASP A 29 -15.05 5.95 -15.79
CA ASP A 29 -14.11 5.28 -16.68
C ASP A 29 -13.01 4.56 -15.90
N VAL A 30 -12.54 5.14 -14.80
CA VAL A 30 -11.63 4.45 -13.86
C VAL A 30 -12.27 3.17 -13.31
N ALA A 31 -13.57 3.17 -13.01
CA ALA A 31 -14.25 1.97 -12.54
C ALA A 31 -14.35 0.88 -13.62
N LYS A 32 -14.56 1.25 -14.88
CA LYS A 32 -14.61 0.31 -16.01
C LYS A 32 -13.23 -0.28 -16.27
N GLU A 33 -12.19 0.55 -16.32
CA GLU A 33 -10.82 0.14 -16.60
C GLU A 33 -10.27 -0.82 -15.53
N PHE A 34 -10.64 -0.60 -14.27
CA PHE A 34 -10.21 -1.47 -13.17
C PHE A 34 -11.20 -2.61 -12.86
N GLU A 35 -12.30 -2.72 -13.62
CA GLU A 35 -13.39 -3.69 -13.43
C GLU A 35 -13.93 -3.73 -11.99
N ILE A 36 -14.17 -2.56 -11.40
CA ILE A 36 -14.62 -2.42 -10.01
C ILE A 36 -15.96 -1.69 -9.99
N PRO A 37 -16.93 -2.10 -9.14
CA PRO A 37 -18.15 -1.33 -8.98
C PRO A 37 -17.89 0.10 -8.50
N GLN A 38 -18.68 1.06 -8.99
CA GLN A 38 -18.67 2.47 -8.56
C GLN A 38 -18.75 2.64 -7.02
N SER A 39 -19.51 1.76 -6.36
CA SER A 39 -19.62 1.72 -4.90
C SER A 39 -18.30 1.38 -4.20
N THR A 40 -17.51 0.49 -4.80
CA THR A 40 -16.18 0.11 -4.31
C THR A 40 -15.18 1.24 -4.57
N LEU A 41 -15.24 1.87 -5.74
CA LEU A 41 -14.43 3.04 -6.08
C LEU A 41 -14.64 4.17 -5.07
N SER A 42 -15.90 4.50 -4.78
CA SER A 42 -16.27 5.54 -3.81
C SER A 42 -15.75 5.24 -2.41
N THR A 43 -15.80 3.96 -2.01
CA THR A 43 -15.26 3.50 -0.73
C THR A 43 -13.73 3.63 -0.70
N ILE A 44 -13.04 3.26 -1.78
CA ILE A 44 -11.58 3.40 -1.89
C ILE A 44 -11.16 4.86 -1.80
N ILE A 45 -11.84 5.77 -2.51
CA ILE A 45 -11.57 7.22 -2.48
C ILE A 45 -11.81 7.78 -1.06
N LYS A 46 -12.91 7.40 -0.42
CA LYS A 46 -13.21 7.82 0.97
C LYS A 46 -12.13 7.38 1.96
N HIS A 47 -11.52 6.23 1.72
CA HIS A 47 -10.44 5.67 2.53
C HIS A 47 -9.05 5.85 1.87
N ALA A 48 -8.87 6.81 0.96
CA ALA A 48 -7.63 7.03 0.22
C ALA A 48 -6.44 7.30 1.16
N ALA A 49 -6.63 8.17 2.15
CA ALA A 49 -5.62 8.48 3.17
C ALA A 49 -5.17 7.24 3.97
N GLN A 50 -6.09 6.32 4.26
CA GLN A 50 -5.77 5.08 4.97
C GLN A 50 -5.13 4.05 4.04
N THR A 51 -5.53 4.00 2.76
CA THR A 51 -5.00 3.03 1.80
C THR A 51 -3.60 3.38 1.27
N ALA A 52 -3.20 4.65 1.29
CA ALA A 52 -1.84 5.08 0.98
C ALA A 52 -0.84 4.80 2.11
N VAL A 53 -1.30 4.92 3.38
CA VAL A 53 -0.44 4.83 4.57
C VAL A 53 -0.40 3.41 5.15
N VAL A 54 -1.49 2.65 5.01
CA VAL A 54 -1.70 1.42 5.78
C VAL A 54 -1.63 0.22 4.84
N GLN A 55 -0.46 -0.44 4.80
CA GLN A 55 -0.50 -1.91 4.86
C GLN A 55 -1.46 -2.21 6.00
N LYS A 56 -2.56 -2.94 5.79
CA LYS A 56 -3.35 -3.45 6.91
C LYS A 56 -2.38 -4.28 7.76
N LYS A 57 -1.72 -3.62 8.72
CA LYS A 57 -0.98 -4.27 9.79
C LYS A 57 -2.09 -4.93 10.59
N THR A 58 -2.40 -6.17 10.22
CA THR A 58 -2.90 -7.11 11.22
C THR A 58 -1.86 -7.04 12.32
N THR A 59 -2.26 -6.52 13.49
CA THR A 59 -1.41 -6.18 14.64
C THR A 59 -0.42 -5.03 14.40
N GLU A 60 -0.71 -3.87 14.99
CA GLU A 60 0.35 -2.95 15.40
C GLU A 60 1.26 -3.72 16.35
N GLY A 61 2.53 -3.92 15.97
CA GLY A 61 3.48 -4.61 16.84
C GLY A 61 3.55 -3.89 18.18
N GLU A 62 3.62 -4.65 19.28
CA GLU A 62 3.63 -4.12 20.66
C GLU A 62 4.77 -3.13 20.92
N TYR A 63 5.80 -3.11 20.05
CA TYR A 63 7.01 -2.32 20.21
C TYR A 63 7.39 -1.57 18.93
N LEU A 64 6.55 -0.61 18.51
CA LEU A 64 6.81 0.26 17.34
C LEU A 64 8.22 0.90 17.36
N HIS A 65 8.68 1.35 18.53
CA HIS A 65 10.00 1.98 18.67
C HIS A 65 11.16 0.99 18.45
N LEU A 66 11.01 -0.27 18.90
CA LEU A 66 12.02 -1.30 18.64
C LEU A 66 12.04 -1.68 17.16
N GLU A 67 10.89 -1.78 16.51
CA GLU A 67 10.81 -2.00 15.06
C GLU A 67 11.56 -0.90 14.29
N GLU A 68 11.37 0.36 14.66
CA GLU A 68 12.08 1.50 14.05
C GLU A 68 13.60 1.41 14.22
N ILE A 69 14.07 1.14 15.46
CA ILE A 69 15.51 0.98 15.75
C ILE A 69 16.10 -0.20 14.97
N LEU A 70 15.40 -1.33 14.91
CA LEU A 70 15.81 -2.51 14.14
C LEU A 70 15.92 -2.22 12.64
N VAL A 71 14.98 -1.47 12.07
CA VAL A 71 15.03 -1.07 10.66
C VAL A 71 16.24 -0.17 10.38
N ILE A 72 16.52 0.79 11.27
CA ILE A 72 17.71 1.67 11.15
C ILE A 72 18.98 0.82 11.21
N TRP A 73 19.08 -0.09 12.17
CA TRP A 73 20.24 -0.97 12.34
C TRP A 73 20.44 -1.91 11.14
N LEU A 74 19.38 -2.56 10.64
CA LEU A 74 19.42 -3.43 9.47
C LEU A 74 19.81 -2.68 8.19
N ARG A 75 19.35 -1.44 8.03
CA ARG A 75 19.76 -0.58 6.91
C ARG A 75 21.22 -0.16 7.05
N GLY A 76 21.69 0.14 8.26
CA GLY A 76 23.09 0.45 8.56
C GLY A 76 24.05 -0.72 8.31
N GLN A 77 23.65 -1.95 8.64
CA GLN A 77 24.41 -3.19 8.37
C GLN A 77 24.70 -3.40 6.88
N LYS A 78 23.79 -2.93 6.00
CA LYS A 78 23.93 -3.04 4.55
C LYS A 78 25.09 -2.18 4.01
N TYR A 79 25.43 -1.09 4.68
CA TYR A 79 26.60 -0.28 4.34
C TYR A 79 27.90 -0.90 4.87
N PHE A 80 27.86 -1.52 6.06
CA PHE A 80 29.02 -2.22 6.63
C PHE A 80 29.47 -3.45 5.82
N ILE A 81 28.53 -4.22 5.25
CA ILE A 81 28.86 -5.36 4.38
C ILE A 81 29.43 -4.88 3.03
N CYS A 82 28.95 -3.76 2.49
CA CYS A 82 29.49 -3.19 1.25
C CYS A 82 30.90 -2.60 1.43
N ASP A 83 31.23 -2.07 2.62
CA ASP A 83 32.58 -1.55 2.91
C ASP A 83 33.59 -2.67 3.25
N ILE A 84 33.16 -3.81 3.81
CA ILE A 84 34.06 -4.95 4.07
C ILE A 84 34.57 -5.62 2.78
N PHE A 85 33.78 -5.60 1.69
CA PHE A 85 34.20 -6.17 0.40
C PHE A 85 34.86 -5.17 -0.56
N ARG A 86 35.18 -3.96 -0.09
CA ARG A 86 35.93 -2.94 -0.85
C ARG A 86 37.21 -2.55 -0.12
N LEU A 87 38.05 -3.53 0.19
CA LEU A 87 39.48 -3.31 0.41
C LEU A 87 40.22 -3.51 -0.92
N PRO A 88 41.27 -2.72 -1.20
CA PRO A 88 41.97 -2.70 -2.50
C PRO A 88 42.61 -4.03 -2.87
#